data_AF-A0A085ZH06-F1
#
_entry.id   AF-A0A085ZH06-F1
#
_cell.length_a   1.000
_cell.length_b   1.000
_cell.length_c   1.000
_cell.angle_alpha   90.00
_cell.angle_beta   90.00
_cell.angle_gamma   90.00
#
_symmetry.space_group_name_H-M   'P 1'
#
loop_
_entity.id
_entity.type
_entity.pdbx_description
1 polymer ?
#
loop_
_entity_poly.entity_id
_entity_poly.type
_entity_poly.pdbx_seq_one_letter_code
_entity_poly.pdbx_strand_id
1 'polypeptide(L)'
;MIKAYWLWLENNVKKRTMKKNIIILLMAILSFAQVFAQDADHIGIGTRKADASAVLELKSSNQGFLLPRLTTEQRDGISNPAVGLTIFNLETNCIESYTGEDWVGNCGTPKAMVKILNCDSDVVLAGNFKEGQSVSNTTLTLKLNVEKKGSYIISVAAKPDNGYYYNASGVFSSTGPVELVIGGMGSPKAERTASNPDKIYITMNDTESTCTKDVLVAPSAIPPMFALNAVSANGIGIVNSPLNSSTNSLTISLSGNASAFGSTYSIPAVTVNGMTFGPTSGTFSQNPMTITLTGRGTPLSGGVFPVIITSNGTLSPNSVTMNYTVASPTLRLVDFNGGGYSANSGEALALIKAAANFGTSASSLVKAQGFTVSNSGNMANTVASKPDIIVVHYPYNMNTAEANLLKGYLDAGGVVLYFTESGNTQVALNVATMMGYPSGILTNSNVTQARVERFNAVSDQIIKGPFGDLTGLGWEDDGGGGNAMKGFPAGAVVDYNTNAGGSRVFRATGPSLFFVGDGGWLNRNLLSGTTPILSANGGSNSALWGNIMAWAVNQATTSGINYKPAQ
;
A
#
# COMPACT_ATOMS: atom_id res chain seq x y z
N MET A 1 104.98 -75.95 -82.31
CA MET A 1 103.72 -75.67 -83.03
C MET A 1 102.48 -75.67 -82.12
N ILE A 2 102.33 -76.59 -81.16
CA ILE A 2 101.09 -76.72 -80.36
C ILE A 2 100.82 -75.52 -79.41
N LYS A 3 101.87 -74.86 -78.90
CA LYS A 3 101.72 -73.69 -78.00
C LYS A 3 101.07 -72.46 -78.65
N ALA A 4 101.22 -72.28 -79.97
CA ALA A 4 100.63 -71.13 -80.68
C ALA A 4 99.12 -71.29 -80.90
N TYR A 5 98.64 -72.53 -81.08
CA TYR A 5 97.23 -72.83 -81.27
C TYR A 5 96.42 -72.63 -79.97
N TRP A 6 97.04 -72.91 -78.83
CA TRP A 6 96.45 -72.69 -77.51
C TRP A 6 96.23 -71.20 -77.18
N LEU A 7 97.20 -70.33 -77.53
CA LEU A 7 97.10 -68.88 -77.35
C LEU A 7 96.06 -68.20 -78.25
N TRP A 8 95.77 -68.77 -79.42
CA TRP A 8 94.74 -68.25 -80.33
C TRP A 8 93.30 -68.57 -79.86
N LEU A 9 93.09 -69.74 -79.28
CA LEU A 9 91.79 -70.16 -78.74
C LEU A 9 91.39 -69.36 -77.49
N GLU A 10 92.32 -69.08 -76.57
CA GLU A 10 92.03 -68.30 -75.36
C GLU A 10 91.64 -66.84 -75.66
N ASN A 11 92.26 -66.22 -76.66
CA ASN A 11 91.98 -64.82 -77.00
C ASN A 11 90.64 -64.61 -77.69
N ASN A 12 90.15 -65.59 -78.46
CA ASN A 12 88.84 -65.50 -79.13
C ASN A 12 87.67 -65.75 -78.18
N VAL A 13 87.85 -66.61 -77.17
CA VAL A 13 86.82 -66.86 -76.15
C VAL A 13 86.64 -65.63 -75.24
N LYS A 14 87.74 -64.97 -74.80
CA LYS A 14 87.66 -63.76 -73.96
C LYS A 14 86.95 -62.58 -74.63
N LYS A 15 87.10 -62.39 -75.95
CA LYS A 15 86.43 -61.30 -76.69
C LYS A 15 84.91 -61.47 -76.83
N ARG A 16 84.40 -62.72 -76.87
CA ARG A 16 82.95 -62.98 -76.93
C ARG A 16 82.24 -62.79 -75.59
N THR A 17 82.91 -63.09 -74.47
CA THR A 17 82.36 -62.92 -73.12
C THR A 17 82.27 -61.44 -72.72
N MET A 18 83.22 -60.60 -73.15
CA MET A 18 83.23 -59.17 -72.83
C MET A 18 82.08 -58.38 -73.47
N LYS A 19 81.68 -58.71 -74.71
CA LYS A 19 80.57 -58.03 -75.41
C LYS A 19 79.18 -58.34 -74.83
N LYS A 20 79.00 -59.54 -74.27
CA LYS A 20 77.73 -59.96 -73.65
C LYS A 20 77.52 -59.30 -72.27
N ASN A 21 78.61 -59.07 -71.53
CA ASN A 21 78.57 -58.42 -70.22
C ASN A 21 78.32 -56.90 -70.31
N ILE A 22 78.77 -56.23 -71.37
CA ILE A 22 78.49 -54.79 -71.60
C ILE A 22 77.02 -54.53 -71.95
N ILE A 23 76.37 -55.45 -72.69
CA ILE A 23 74.94 -55.32 -73.04
C ILE A 23 74.04 -55.56 -71.82
N ILE A 24 74.41 -56.49 -70.93
CA ILE A 24 73.70 -56.73 -69.66
C ILE A 24 73.88 -55.54 -68.69
N LEU A 25 75.05 -54.89 -68.70
CA LEU A 25 75.30 -53.69 -67.88
C LEU A 25 74.50 -52.47 -68.37
N LEU A 26 74.33 -52.31 -69.70
CA LEU A 26 73.54 -51.20 -70.28
C LEU A 26 72.02 -51.36 -70.06
N MET A 27 71.49 -52.58 -70.01
CA MET A 27 70.07 -52.82 -69.68
C MET A 27 69.76 -52.63 -68.18
N ALA A 28 70.73 -52.86 -67.29
CA ALA A 28 70.58 -52.63 -65.85
C ALA A 28 70.60 -51.15 -65.45
N ILE A 29 71.21 -50.28 -66.28
CA ILE A 29 71.30 -48.83 -66.03
C ILE A 29 70.03 -48.08 -66.48
N LEU A 30 69.25 -48.63 -67.42
CA LEU A 30 68.00 -48.01 -67.90
C LEU A 30 66.77 -48.30 -67.04
N SER A 31 66.83 -49.23 -66.08
CA SER A 31 65.69 -49.57 -65.20
C SER A 31 65.65 -48.81 -63.87
N PHE A 32 66.55 -47.84 -63.65
CA PHE A 32 66.67 -47.10 -62.38
C PHE A 32 66.35 -45.59 -62.45
N ALA A 33 65.88 -45.07 -63.59
CA ALA A 33 65.46 -43.67 -63.68
C ALA A 33 63.94 -43.57 -63.80
N GLN A 34 63.34 -42.66 -63.00
CA GLN A 34 61.91 -42.34 -62.75
C GLN A 34 61.36 -43.09 -61.51
N VAL A 35 61.00 -42.50 -60.36
CA VAL A 35 60.43 -41.16 -60.05
C VAL A 35 60.76 -40.74 -58.60
N PHE A 36 61.10 -39.46 -58.41
CA PHE A 36 61.17 -38.74 -57.12
C PHE A 36 59.78 -38.19 -56.73
N ALA A 37 59.38 -38.28 -55.45
CA ALA A 37 58.68 -37.22 -54.68
C ALA A 37 58.03 -37.79 -53.38
N GLN A 38 58.69 -37.64 -52.23
CA GLN A 38 58.05 -37.48 -50.92
C GLN A 38 58.84 -36.37 -50.20
N ASP A 39 58.16 -35.29 -49.79
CA ASP A 39 58.75 -34.09 -49.17
C ASP A 39 59.72 -34.46 -48.03
N ALA A 40 60.95 -33.96 -48.13
CA ALA A 40 62.10 -34.48 -47.38
C ALA A 40 62.28 -33.93 -45.95
N ASP A 41 61.34 -33.15 -45.40
CA ASP A 41 61.58 -32.44 -44.12
C ASP A 41 60.68 -32.90 -42.93
N HIS A 42 59.66 -33.75 -43.13
CA HIS A 42 58.75 -34.15 -42.05
C HIS A 42 58.34 -35.64 -42.13
N ILE A 43 58.24 -36.32 -40.98
CA ILE A 43 57.74 -37.69 -40.88
C ILE A 43 56.24 -37.65 -40.55
N GLY A 44 55.39 -38.02 -41.51
CA GLY A 44 53.95 -38.22 -41.28
C GLY A 44 53.58 -39.70 -41.27
N ILE A 45 52.97 -40.20 -40.20
CA ILE A 45 52.37 -41.55 -40.15
C ILE A 45 50.85 -41.40 -40.12
N GLY A 46 50.17 -41.91 -41.15
CA GLY A 46 48.71 -41.78 -41.32
C GLY A 46 48.25 -40.41 -41.85
N THR A 47 49.18 -39.52 -42.21
CA THR A 47 48.94 -38.28 -42.96
C THR A 47 49.91 -38.17 -44.13
N ARG A 48 49.45 -37.61 -45.26
CA ARG A 48 50.31 -37.31 -46.43
C ARG A 48 50.92 -35.90 -46.40
N LYS A 49 50.49 -35.09 -45.44
CA LYS A 49 50.97 -33.73 -45.21
C LYS A 49 51.02 -33.56 -43.69
N ALA A 50 52.19 -33.81 -43.11
CA ALA A 50 52.42 -33.43 -41.72
C ALA A 50 52.33 -31.90 -41.60
N ASP A 51 51.89 -31.42 -40.45
CA ASP A 51 51.89 -30.00 -40.12
C ASP A 51 53.30 -29.43 -40.28
N ALA A 52 53.41 -28.21 -40.82
CA ALA A 52 54.70 -27.59 -41.11
C ALA A 52 55.53 -27.29 -39.84
N SER A 53 54.91 -27.30 -38.67
CA SER A 53 55.60 -27.18 -37.37
C SER A 53 56.07 -28.52 -36.80
N ALA A 54 55.71 -29.66 -37.40
CA ALA A 54 55.92 -30.98 -36.83
C ALA A 54 57.00 -31.77 -37.57
N VAL A 55 58.09 -32.11 -36.89
CA VAL A 55 59.09 -33.06 -37.39
C VAL A 55 58.50 -34.49 -37.47
N LEU A 56 57.55 -34.81 -36.58
CA LEU A 56 56.79 -36.07 -36.57
C LEU A 56 55.30 -35.78 -36.29
N GLU A 57 54.40 -36.22 -37.17
CA GLU A 57 52.95 -36.24 -36.94
C GLU A 57 52.38 -37.66 -37.05
N LEU A 58 51.61 -38.07 -36.05
CA LEU A 58 50.87 -39.32 -36.05
C LEU A 58 49.37 -39.01 -36.16
N LYS A 59 48.75 -39.36 -37.29
CA LYS A 59 47.32 -39.15 -37.53
C LYS A 59 46.60 -40.49 -37.66
N SER A 60 45.72 -40.79 -36.73
CA SER A 60 44.85 -41.97 -36.78
C SER A 60 43.48 -41.66 -36.15
N SER A 61 42.43 -42.32 -36.62
CA SER A 61 41.08 -42.23 -36.06
C SER A 61 40.73 -43.38 -35.13
N ASN A 62 41.56 -44.42 -35.06
CA ASN A 62 41.30 -45.64 -34.28
C ASN A 62 42.54 -46.22 -33.56
N GLN A 63 43.70 -45.59 -33.68
CA GLN A 63 44.94 -45.96 -32.99
C GLN A 63 45.56 -44.74 -32.30
N GLY A 64 46.35 -44.97 -31.25
CA GLY A 64 47.03 -43.91 -30.50
C GLY A 64 48.55 -44.07 -30.51
N PHE A 65 49.28 -43.10 -29.95
CA PHE A 65 50.71 -43.20 -29.73
C PHE A 65 51.00 -43.91 -28.42
N LEU A 66 51.72 -45.03 -28.48
CA LEU A 66 52.14 -45.77 -27.30
C LEU A 66 53.56 -45.34 -26.91
N LEU A 67 53.67 -44.51 -25.88
CA LEU A 67 54.95 -44.14 -25.27
C LEU A 67 55.69 -45.37 -24.71
N PRO A 68 57.03 -45.33 -24.56
CA PRO A 68 57.76 -46.34 -23.81
C PRO A 68 57.13 -46.54 -22.42
N ARG A 69 56.76 -47.79 -22.10
CA ARG A 69 56.08 -48.13 -20.85
C ARG A 69 57.07 -48.81 -19.92
N LEU A 70 57.40 -48.15 -18.83
CA LEU A 70 58.46 -48.56 -17.91
C LEU A 70 57.92 -48.64 -16.49
N THR A 71 58.45 -49.55 -15.67
CA THR A 71 58.34 -49.43 -14.20
C THR A 71 59.22 -48.27 -13.72
N THR A 72 59.04 -47.83 -12.47
CA THR A 72 59.90 -46.77 -11.90
C THR A 72 61.37 -47.20 -11.92
N GLU A 73 61.66 -48.47 -11.60
CA GLU A 73 63.02 -49.03 -11.66
C GLU A 73 63.61 -49.01 -13.08
N GLN A 74 62.83 -49.37 -14.10
CA GLN A 74 63.28 -49.34 -15.50
C GLN A 74 63.50 -47.91 -16.02
N ARG A 75 62.67 -46.96 -15.58
CA ARG A 75 62.81 -45.52 -15.87
C ARG A 75 64.09 -44.97 -15.24
N ASP A 76 64.33 -45.28 -13.97
CA ASP A 76 65.51 -44.82 -13.23
C ASP A 76 66.81 -45.48 -13.71
N GLY A 77 66.69 -46.65 -14.35
CA GLY A 77 67.80 -47.32 -15.05
C GLY A 77 68.23 -46.66 -16.37
N ILE A 78 67.52 -45.64 -16.87
CA ILE A 78 67.91 -44.91 -18.09
C ILE A 78 69.14 -44.05 -17.79
N SER A 79 70.28 -44.41 -18.37
CA SER A 79 71.51 -43.62 -18.25
C SER A 79 71.45 -42.35 -19.10
N ASN A 80 71.70 -41.19 -18.49
CA ASN A 80 71.68 -39.87 -19.12
C ASN A 80 70.40 -39.58 -19.94
N PRO A 81 69.20 -39.58 -19.31
CA PRO A 81 67.96 -39.30 -20.01
C PRO A 81 67.98 -37.89 -20.62
N ALA A 82 67.51 -37.77 -21.87
CA ALA A 82 67.43 -36.47 -22.53
C ALA A 82 66.35 -35.59 -21.89
N VAL A 83 66.60 -34.28 -21.79
CA VAL A 83 65.57 -33.30 -21.40
C VAL A 83 64.39 -33.42 -22.36
N GLY A 84 63.18 -33.54 -21.80
CA GLY A 84 61.94 -33.75 -22.57
C GLY A 84 61.67 -35.21 -22.93
N LEU A 85 62.50 -36.17 -22.50
CA LEU A 85 62.20 -37.60 -22.67
C LEU A 85 60.89 -37.94 -21.95
N THR A 86 59.92 -38.46 -22.70
CA THR A 86 58.58 -38.77 -22.20
C THR A 86 58.34 -40.28 -22.17
N ILE A 87 57.87 -40.79 -21.03
CA ILE A 87 57.52 -42.20 -20.82
C ILE A 87 56.16 -42.32 -20.13
N PHE A 88 55.56 -43.51 -20.19
CA PHE A 88 54.42 -43.86 -19.35
C PHE A 88 54.88 -44.78 -18.22
N ASN A 89 54.81 -44.32 -16.98
CA ASN A 89 55.21 -45.10 -15.82
C ASN A 89 54.07 -46.04 -15.39
N LEU A 90 54.34 -47.34 -15.38
CA LEU A 90 53.39 -48.41 -15.10
C LEU A 90 52.97 -48.48 -13.63
N GLU A 91 53.73 -47.90 -12.72
CA GLU A 91 53.47 -47.92 -11.27
C GLU A 91 52.74 -46.66 -10.82
N THR A 92 53.14 -45.48 -11.32
CA THR A 92 52.43 -44.21 -11.06
C THR A 92 51.20 -44.02 -11.96
N ASN A 93 51.04 -44.86 -13.00
CA ASN A 93 50.02 -44.76 -14.05
C ASN A 93 49.95 -43.37 -14.68
N CYS A 94 51.12 -42.76 -14.87
CA CYS A 94 51.26 -41.37 -15.25
C CYS A 94 52.21 -41.20 -16.43
N ILE A 95 51.95 -40.19 -17.26
CA ILE A 95 52.93 -39.70 -18.21
C ILE A 95 53.95 -38.90 -17.42
N GLU A 96 55.22 -39.29 -17.54
CA GLU A 96 56.34 -38.64 -16.89
C GLU A 96 57.28 -38.05 -17.94
N SER A 97 57.80 -36.86 -17.68
CA SER A 97 58.79 -36.20 -18.52
C SER A 97 60.03 -35.85 -17.72
N TYR A 98 61.21 -36.12 -18.28
CA TYR A 98 62.47 -35.75 -17.65
C TYR A 98 62.78 -34.27 -17.89
N THR A 99 63.00 -33.52 -16.82
CA THR A 99 63.24 -32.05 -16.89
C THR A 99 64.71 -31.69 -17.11
N GLY A 100 65.63 -32.65 -17.02
CA GLY A 100 67.08 -32.42 -16.92
C GLY A 100 67.65 -32.64 -15.53
N GLU A 101 66.77 -32.66 -14.52
CA GLU A 101 67.12 -32.93 -13.13
C GLU A 101 66.30 -34.11 -12.60
N ASP A 102 64.97 -34.06 -12.77
CA ASP A 102 64.04 -35.04 -12.21
C ASP A 102 62.98 -35.50 -13.23
N TRP A 103 62.30 -36.59 -12.91
CA TRP A 103 61.08 -37.03 -13.60
C TRP A 103 59.84 -36.36 -12.99
N VAL A 104 59.08 -35.62 -13.79
CA VAL A 104 57.84 -34.95 -13.37
C VAL A 104 56.62 -35.65 -13.96
N GLY A 105 55.68 -36.04 -13.09
CA GLY A 105 54.42 -36.67 -13.47
C GLY A 105 53.30 -35.65 -13.73
N ASN A 106 52.67 -35.73 -14.91
CA ASN A 106 51.63 -34.79 -15.36
C ASN A 106 50.19 -35.28 -15.09
N CYS A 107 49.94 -35.95 -13.95
CA CYS A 107 48.65 -36.61 -13.65
C CYS A 107 47.70 -35.82 -12.72
N GLY A 108 48.13 -34.70 -12.13
CA GLY A 108 47.36 -34.01 -11.09
C GLY A 108 47.19 -34.83 -9.81
N THR A 109 46.73 -34.21 -8.71
CA THR A 109 46.45 -34.93 -7.46
C THR A 109 45.18 -35.77 -7.62
N PRO A 110 45.18 -37.09 -7.32
CA PRO A 110 43.99 -37.92 -7.44
C PRO A 110 42.84 -37.37 -6.59
N LYS A 111 41.61 -37.37 -7.13
CA LYS A 111 40.39 -37.01 -6.37
C LYS A 111 40.12 -38.06 -5.28
N ALA A 112 39.84 -37.61 -4.07
CA ALA A 112 39.39 -38.49 -2.99
C ALA A 112 38.05 -39.13 -3.33
N MET A 113 37.84 -40.37 -2.89
CA MET A 113 36.52 -41.01 -2.86
C MET A 113 36.03 -41.07 -1.42
N VAL A 114 34.86 -40.52 -1.17
CA VAL A 114 34.25 -40.43 0.16
C VAL A 114 32.79 -40.86 0.12
N LYS A 115 32.28 -41.37 1.24
CA LYS A 115 30.87 -41.69 1.42
C LYS A 115 30.31 -41.02 2.68
N ILE A 116 29.06 -40.59 2.59
CA ILE A 116 28.21 -40.27 3.74
C ILE A 116 27.44 -41.55 4.05
N LEU A 117 27.59 -42.10 5.26
CA LEU A 117 27.00 -43.40 5.60
C LEU A 117 25.57 -43.24 6.11
N ASN A 118 25.34 -42.25 6.96
CA ASN A 118 24.04 -41.92 7.51
C ASN A 118 23.79 -40.41 7.40
N CYS A 119 22.98 -40.03 6.41
CA CYS A 119 22.64 -38.63 6.17
C CYS A 119 22.10 -37.91 7.42
N ASP A 120 21.39 -38.61 8.31
CA ASP A 120 20.77 -37.98 9.46
C ASP A 120 21.73 -37.63 10.58
N SER A 121 22.70 -38.51 10.86
CA SER A 121 23.70 -38.32 11.92
C SER A 121 24.99 -37.69 11.44
N ASP A 122 25.31 -37.84 10.16
CA ASP A 122 26.61 -37.45 9.60
C ASP A 122 26.60 -36.05 8.99
N VAL A 123 25.41 -35.48 8.78
CA VAL A 123 25.23 -34.12 8.26
C VAL A 123 24.42 -33.32 9.25
N VAL A 124 25.10 -32.50 10.05
CA VAL A 124 24.48 -31.71 11.13
C VAL A 124 24.68 -30.23 10.86
N LEU A 125 23.57 -29.50 10.75
CA LEU A 125 23.55 -28.04 10.64
C LEU A 125 23.29 -27.43 12.02
N ALA A 126 24.03 -26.39 12.37
CA ALA A 126 23.83 -25.63 13.59
C ALA A 126 23.84 -24.12 13.33
N GLY A 127 23.00 -23.39 14.06
CA GLY A 127 22.86 -21.93 13.94
C GLY A 127 21.44 -21.50 13.52
N ASN A 128 21.21 -20.18 13.52
CA ASN A 128 19.92 -19.59 13.16
C ASN A 128 20.00 -18.93 11.79
N PHE A 129 19.07 -19.27 10.90
CA PHE A 129 18.98 -18.66 9.56
C PHE A 129 17.86 -17.63 9.55
N LYS A 130 18.18 -16.41 9.11
CA LYS A 130 17.23 -15.31 8.97
C LYS A 130 17.42 -14.62 7.64
N GLU A 131 16.33 -14.35 6.94
CA GLU A 131 16.33 -13.61 5.67
C GLU A 131 17.12 -12.30 5.79
N GLY A 132 18.03 -12.07 4.85
CA GLY A 132 18.91 -10.91 4.77
C GLY A 132 20.08 -10.88 5.75
N GLN A 133 20.17 -11.80 6.72
CA GLN A 133 21.26 -11.84 7.71
C GLN A 133 22.39 -12.79 7.29
N SER A 134 23.64 -12.41 7.59
CA SER A 134 24.82 -13.26 7.33
C SER A 134 24.76 -14.56 8.12
N VAL A 135 25.09 -15.68 7.49
CA VAL A 135 25.16 -17.01 8.13
C VAL A 135 26.55 -17.36 8.67
N SER A 136 27.42 -16.37 8.84
CA SER A 136 28.80 -16.56 9.30
C SER A 136 28.93 -17.18 10.69
N ASN A 137 27.87 -17.18 11.50
CA ASN A 137 27.79 -17.84 12.80
C ASN A 137 27.17 -19.25 12.75
N THR A 138 26.84 -19.75 11.55
CA THR A 138 26.32 -21.10 11.35
C THR A 138 27.44 -22.07 10.99
N THR A 139 27.27 -23.34 11.33
CA THR A 139 28.23 -24.40 11.01
C THR A 139 27.52 -25.60 10.38
N LEU A 140 28.21 -26.25 9.45
CA LEU A 140 27.87 -27.55 8.90
C LEU A 140 28.94 -28.55 9.32
N THR A 141 28.55 -29.55 10.11
CA THR A 141 29.42 -30.69 10.45
C THR A 141 29.13 -31.84 9.49
N LEU A 142 30.17 -32.29 8.78
CA LEU A 142 30.14 -33.44 7.87
C LEU A 142 31.05 -34.56 8.40
N LYS A 143 30.46 -35.72 8.70
CA LYS A 143 31.20 -36.96 8.97
C LYS A 143 31.27 -37.78 7.69
N LEU A 144 32.49 -37.98 7.19
CA LEU A 144 32.76 -38.63 5.92
C LEU A 144 33.58 -39.90 6.14
N ASN A 145 33.30 -40.96 5.40
CA ASN A 145 34.17 -42.13 5.32
C ASN A 145 35.02 -42.07 4.05
N VAL A 146 36.33 -41.86 4.20
CA VAL A 146 37.28 -41.75 3.09
C VAL A 146 37.70 -43.14 2.61
N GLU A 147 37.26 -43.52 1.41
CA GLU A 147 37.59 -44.81 0.77
C GLU A 147 38.88 -44.73 -0.05
N LYS A 148 39.18 -43.57 -0.63
CA LYS A 148 40.46 -43.29 -1.30
C LYS A 148 41.00 -41.93 -0.90
N LYS A 149 42.27 -41.89 -0.49
CA LYS A 149 43.03 -40.65 -0.26
C LYS A 149 43.08 -39.80 -1.54
N GLY A 150 43.18 -38.48 -1.39
CA GLY A 150 43.17 -37.56 -2.53
C GLY A 150 42.68 -36.16 -2.20
N SER A 151 42.65 -35.28 -3.20
CA SER A 151 42.08 -33.94 -3.09
C SER A 151 40.56 -33.99 -2.99
N TYR A 152 39.98 -33.06 -2.23
CA TYR A 152 38.54 -32.87 -2.16
C TYR A 152 38.16 -31.41 -2.34
N ILE A 153 37.02 -31.20 -2.99
CA ILE A 153 36.25 -29.96 -2.97
C ILE A 153 34.84 -30.35 -2.58
N ILE A 154 34.32 -29.73 -1.53
CA ILE A 154 32.97 -29.88 -1.02
C ILE A 154 32.26 -28.54 -1.20
N SER A 155 31.08 -28.58 -1.81
CA SER A 155 30.18 -27.44 -1.92
C SER A 155 28.79 -27.87 -1.46
N VAL A 156 28.19 -27.08 -0.57
CA VAL A 156 26.84 -27.31 -0.06
C VAL A 156 26.03 -26.04 -0.20
N ALA A 157 24.90 -26.13 -0.89
CA ALA A 157 24.00 -24.99 -1.12
C ALA A 157 22.55 -25.45 -1.21
N ALA A 158 21.61 -24.54 -0.94
CA ALA A 158 20.19 -24.78 -1.14
C ALA A 158 19.85 -24.89 -2.64
N LYS A 159 18.92 -25.78 -3.00
CA LYS A 159 18.28 -25.79 -4.33
C LYS A 159 16.76 -25.73 -4.17
N PRO A 160 16.08 -24.69 -4.72
CA PRO A 160 16.65 -23.55 -5.45
C PRO A 160 17.57 -22.69 -4.56
N ASP A 161 18.47 -21.92 -5.18
CA ASP A 161 19.43 -21.07 -4.46
C ASP A 161 18.71 -20.07 -3.56
N ASN A 162 19.08 -20.05 -2.28
CA ASN A 162 18.62 -19.06 -1.32
C ASN A 162 19.76 -18.17 -0.80
N GLY A 163 20.94 -18.14 -1.44
CA GLY A 163 21.98 -17.14 -1.17
C GLY A 163 22.94 -17.43 -0.02
N TYR A 164 22.83 -18.60 0.62
CA TYR A 164 23.80 -19.09 1.60
C TYR A 164 24.39 -20.44 1.18
N TYR A 165 25.65 -20.68 1.55
CA TYR A 165 26.39 -21.88 1.16
C TYR A 165 27.52 -22.21 2.14
N TYR A 166 28.04 -23.44 2.02
CA TYR A 166 29.22 -23.93 2.72
C TYR A 166 30.21 -24.46 1.70
N ASN A 167 31.49 -24.13 1.82
CA ASN A 167 32.53 -24.71 0.98
C ASN A 167 33.73 -25.17 1.82
N ALA A 168 34.38 -26.23 1.37
CA ALA A 168 35.64 -26.70 1.94
C ALA A 168 36.47 -27.39 0.86
N SER A 169 37.78 -27.22 0.91
CA SER A 169 38.69 -27.92 0.01
C SER A 169 39.97 -28.30 0.72
N GLY A 170 40.57 -29.42 0.33
CA GLY A 170 41.81 -29.90 0.94
C GLY A 170 42.26 -31.23 0.36
N VAL A 171 43.06 -31.97 1.14
CA VAL A 171 43.55 -33.30 0.78
C VAL A 171 43.35 -34.23 1.97
N PHE A 172 42.73 -35.39 1.74
CA PHE A 172 42.73 -36.48 2.72
C PHE A 172 44.01 -37.29 2.56
N SER A 173 44.84 -37.34 3.60
CA SER A 173 46.12 -38.05 3.63
C SER A 173 46.00 -39.53 4.06
N SER A 174 44.88 -39.90 4.67
CA SER A 174 44.55 -41.26 5.13
C SER A 174 43.13 -41.66 4.74
N THR A 175 42.87 -42.97 4.71
CA THR A 175 41.52 -43.56 4.60
C THR A 175 40.87 -43.70 5.98
N GLY A 176 39.54 -43.74 6.03
CA GLY A 176 38.78 -43.90 7.28
C GLY A 176 37.84 -42.73 7.58
N PRO A 177 37.20 -42.71 8.77
CA PRO A 177 36.27 -41.67 9.16
C PRO A 177 36.99 -40.34 9.42
N VAL A 178 36.45 -39.26 8.86
CA VAL A 178 36.91 -37.88 9.05
C VAL A 178 35.72 -36.99 9.35
N GLU A 179 35.89 -36.06 10.29
CA GLU A 179 34.90 -35.02 10.59
C GLU A 179 35.40 -33.66 10.10
N LEU A 180 34.57 -32.95 9.34
CA LEU A 180 34.82 -31.60 8.86
C LEU A 180 33.78 -30.66 9.45
N VAL A 181 34.22 -29.53 10.00
CA VAL A 181 33.34 -28.43 10.44
C VAL A 181 33.54 -27.26 9.50
N ILE A 182 32.48 -26.89 8.78
CA ILE A 182 32.51 -25.88 7.73
C ILE A 182 31.68 -24.67 8.16
N GLY A 183 32.26 -23.48 8.11
CA GLY A 183 31.55 -22.22 8.40
C GLY A 183 30.62 -21.81 7.26
N GLY A 184 29.45 -21.28 7.59
CA GLY A 184 28.50 -20.76 6.60
C GLY A 184 28.93 -19.43 5.99
N MET A 185 28.56 -19.20 4.73
CA MET A 185 28.77 -17.93 4.02
C MET A 185 27.51 -17.50 3.29
N GLY A 186 27.43 -16.19 3.03
CA GLY A 186 26.29 -15.57 2.36
C GLY A 186 25.16 -15.19 3.31
N SER A 187 24.01 -14.85 2.74
CA SER A 187 22.81 -14.43 3.47
C SER A 187 21.57 -14.99 2.78
N PRO A 188 20.60 -15.56 3.52
CA PRO A 188 19.36 -16.06 2.95
C PRO A 188 18.57 -14.96 2.23
N LYS A 189 18.03 -15.25 1.04
CA LYS A 189 17.29 -14.29 0.20
C LYS A 189 15.79 -14.27 0.48
N ALA A 190 15.24 -15.35 1.00
CA ALA A 190 13.81 -15.53 1.27
C ALA A 190 13.55 -16.36 2.53
N GLU A 191 12.44 -16.09 3.21
CA GLU A 191 11.91 -16.91 4.31
C GLU A 191 11.58 -18.36 3.85
N ARG A 192 11.80 -19.33 4.74
CA ARG A 192 11.47 -20.75 4.57
C ARG A 192 10.86 -21.33 5.83
N THR A 193 9.65 -21.86 5.72
CA THR A 193 8.88 -22.41 6.84
C THR A 193 8.82 -23.93 6.75
N ALA A 194 8.24 -24.60 7.75
CA ALA A 194 8.10 -26.06 7.75
C ALA A 194 7.27 -26.61 6.57
N SER A 195 6.42 -25.79 5.94
CA SER A 195 5.65 -26.18 4.75
C SER A 195 6.44 -26.02 3.44
N ASN A 196 7.54 -25.28 3.45
CA ASN A 196 8.41 -25.04 2.30
C ASN A 196 9.86 -24.79 2.75
N PRO A 197 10.56 -25.79 3.32
CA PRO A 197 11.93 -25.65 3.77
C PRO A 197 12.90 -25.56 2.58
N ASP A 198 14.06 -24.92 2.77
CA ASP A 198 15.17 -25.09 1.82
C ASP A 198 15.71 -26.52 1.93
N LYS A 199 16.04 -27.13 0.79
CA LYS A 199 16.78 -28.40 0.74
C LYS A 199 18.22 -28.13 0.33
N ILE A 200 19.16 -28.42 1.22
CA ILE A 200 20.59 -28.33 0.90
C ILE A 200 21.10 -29.63 0.28
N TYR A 201 21.94 -29.48 -0.74
CA TYR A 201 22.57 -30.59 -1.46
C TYR A 201 24.08 -30.54 -1.28
N ILE A 202 24.69 -31.69 -1.04
CA ILE A 202 26.14 -31.80 -0.81
C ILE A 202 26.79 -32.31 -2.10
N THR A 203 27.65 -31.50 -2.71
CA THR A 203 28.45 -31.89 -3.87
C THR A 203 29.88 -32.13 -3.45
N MET A 204 30.43 -33.30 -3.78
CA MET A 204 31.80 -33.70 -3.48
C MET A 204 32.51 -34.02 -4.79
N ASN A 205 33.59 -33.30 -5.12
CA ASN A 205 34.39 -33.52 -6.33
C ASN A 205 33.56 -33.58 -7.62
N ASP A 206 32.60 -32.66 -7.75
CA ASP A 206 31.64 -32.54 -8.86
C ASP A 206 30.54 -33.61 -8.90
N THR A 207 30.45 -34.46 -7.86
CA THR A 207 29.40 -35.47 -7.72
C THR A 207 28.44 -35.08 -6.59
N GLU A 208 27.16 -34.92 -6.93
CA GLU A 208 26.12 -34.63 -5.95
C GLU A 208 25.75 -35.88 -5.14
N SER A 209 25.70 -35.72 -3.82
CA SER A 209 25.23 -36.73 -2.88
C SER A 209 23.70 -36.80 -2.90
N THR A 210 23.16 -37.98 -2.62
CA THR A 210 21.73 -38.18 -2.39
C THR A 210 21.27 -37.68 -1.02
N CYS A 211 22.19 -37.32 -0.12
CA CYS A 211 21.87 -36.80 1.20
C CYS A 211 21.44 -35.33 1.12
N THR A 212 20.24 -35.04 1.61
CA THR A 212 19.68 -33.68 1.69
C THR A 212 19.22 -33.36 3.09
N LYS A 213 19.34 -32.09 3.50
CA LYS A 213 18.79 -31.59 4.77
C LYS A 213 17.86 -30.40 4.56
N ASP A 214 16.79 -30.38 5.34
CA ASP A 214 15.84 -29.28 5.37
C ASP A 214 16.35 -28.15 6.28
N VAL A 215 16.25 -26.91 5.80
CA VAL A 215 16.67 -25.70 6.52
C VAL A 215 15.52 -24.71 6.55
N LEU A 216 15.21 -24.23 7.75
CA LEU A 216 14.20 -23.19 7.98
C LEU A 216 14.89 -21.84 8.08
N VAL A 217 14.33 -20.83 7.41
CA VAL A 217 14.85 -19.46 7.38
C VAL A 217 13.76 -18.55 7.93
N ALA A 218 14.01 -17.89 9.06
CA ALA A 218 13.07 -16.95 9.67
C ALA A 218 12.92 -15.66 8.83
N PRO A 219 11.75 -14.99 8.85
CA PRO A 219 11.53 -13.76 8.10
C PRO A 219 12.41 -12.61 8.59
N SER A 220 12.73 -11.66 7.71
CA SER A 220 13.46 -10.45 8.06
C SER A 220 12.65 -9.50 8.95
N ALA A 221 11.32 -9.46 8.75
CA ALA A 221 10.40 -8.53 9.40
C ALA A 221 10.19 -8.83 10.89
N ILE A 222 10.31 -7.81 11.73
CA ILE A 222 9.91 -7.86 13.14
C ILE A 222 8.37 -7.76 13.19
N PRO A 223 7.66 -8.69 13.84
CA PRO A 223 6.21 -8.64 13.92
C PRO A 223 5.70 -7.36 14.60
N PRO A 224 4.68 -6.68 14.04
CA PRO A 224 4.12 -5.45 14.60
C PRO A 224 3.22 -5.73 15.82
N MET A 225 3.80 -6.18 16.93
CA MET A 225 3.09 -6.47 18.18
C MET A 225 2.80 -5.19 18.98
N PHE A 226 1.95 -4.34 18.42
CA PHE A 226 1.37 -3.17 19.09
C PHE A 226 -0.16 -3.13 18.88
N ALA A 227 -0.83 -2.40 19.77
CA ALA A 227 -2.25 -2.06 19.73
C ALA A 227 -2.43 -0.56 19.54
N LEU A 228 -3.62 -0.16 19.07
CA LEU A 228 -4.07 1.21 19.07
C LEU A 228 -4.67 1.55 20.45
N ASN A 229 -4.43 2.76 20.93
CA ASN A 229 -5.02 3.27 22.17
C ASN A 229 -5.78 4.56 21.90
N ALA A 230 -5.97 5.36 22.96
CA ALA A 230 -6.69 6.62 22.93
C ALA A 230 -6.29 7.48 21.72
N VAL A 231 -7.32 8.06 21.11
CA VAL A 231 -7.21 8.99 19.99
C VAL A 231 -7.77 10.33 20.40
N SER A 232 -7.03 11.40 20.15
CA SER A 232 -7.51 12.77 20.31
C SER A 232 -7.54 13.51 18.98
N ALA A 233 -8.50 14.41 18.84
CA ALA A 233 -8.56 15.35 17.72
C ALA A 233 -7.80 16.63 18.07
N ASN A 234 -7.05 17.15 17.11
CA ASN A 234 -6.68 18.54 17.05
C ASN A 234 -7.62 19.27 16.08
N GLY A 235 -8.17 20.39 16.53
CA GLY A 235 -9.15 21.19 15.79
C GLY A 235 -10.47 20.47 15.48
N ILE A 236 -11.34 21.19 14.76
CA ILE A 236 -12.63 20.70 14.27
C ILE A 236 -12.75 20.99 12.77
N GLY A 237 -13.60 20.25 12.08
CA GLY A 237 -13.96 20.58 10.70
C GLY A 237 -14.95 21.74 10.66
N ILE A 238 -14.91 22.54 9.59
CA ILE A 238 -15.96 23.52 9.28
C ILE A 238 -16.59 23.14 7.95
N VAL A 239 -17.92 23.07 7.90
CA VAL A 239 -18.66 22.70 6.68
C VAL A 239 -18.24 23.61 5.51
N ASN A 240 -18.00 23.00 4.34
CA ASN A 240 -17.57 23.68 3.11
C ASN A 240 -16.21 24.41 3.20
N SER A 241 -15.43 24.20 4.27
CA SER A 241 -14.09 24.77 4.41
C SER A 241 -13.03 23.66 4.40
N PRO A 242 -12.01 23.72 3.53
CA PRO A 242 -10.94 22.72 3.51
C PRO A 242 -10.27 22.60 4.88
N LEU A 243 -9.97 21.36 5.30
CA LEU A 243 -9.18 21.11 6.50
C LEU A 243 -7.76 21.66 6.32
N ASN A 244 -7.21 22.23 7.39
CA ASN A 244 -5.83 22.69 7.43
C ASN A 244 -4.99 21.66 8.20
N SER A 245 -4.01 21.05 7.54
CA SER A 245 -3.20 19.96 8.11
C SER A 245 -2.39 20.34 9.35
N SER A 246 -2.18 21.63 9.63
CA SER A 246 -1.51 22.09 10.86
C SER A 246 -2.44 22.21 12.06
N THR A 247 -3.74 22.40 11.81
CA THR A 247 -4.76 22.58 12.87
C THR A 247 -5.76 21.45 12.95
N ASN A 248 -5.85 20.60 11.92
CA ASN A 248 -6.77 19.49 11.81
C ASN A 248 -5.99 18.18 11.68
N SER A 249 -5.88 17.45 12.79
CA SER A 249 -5.17 16.17 12.82
C SER A 249 -5.74 15.26 13.91
N LEU A 250 -5.42 13.97 13.83
CA LEU A 250 -5.72 12.99 14.86
C LEU A 250 -4.40 12.50 15.46
N THR A 251 -4.33 12.43 16.78
CA THR A 251 -3.18 11.93 17.51
C THR A 251 -3.53 10.58 18.12
N ILE A 252 -2.77 9.55 17.80
CA ILE A 252 -3.00 8.16 18.25
C ILE A 252 -1.78 7.69 19.04
N SER A 253 -2.01 7.04 20.17
CA SER A 253 -0.97 6.33 20.91
C SER A 253 -0.93 4.85 20.54
N LEU A 254 0.22 4.35 20.14
CA LEU A 254 0.54 2.94 19.94
C LEU A 254 1.19 2.38 21.21
N SER A 255 0.74 1.23 21.69
CA SER A 255 1.34 0.52 22.82
C SER A 255 1.62 -0.93 22.47
N GLY A 256 2.74 -1.47 22.93
CA GLY A 256 3.16 -2.80 22.51
C GLY A 256 4.36 -3.35 23.27
N ASN A 257 4.85 -4.49 22.83
CA ASN A 257 5.98 -5.17 23.47
C ASN A 257 7.31 -4.59 22.97
N ALA A 258 8.34 -4.59 23.82
CA ALA A 258 9.69 -4.19 23.43
C ALA A 258 10.27 -5.07 22.31
N SER A 259 9.80 -6.31 22.17
CA SER A 259 10.14 -7.21 21.07
C SER A 259 9.64 -6.73 19.70
N ALA A 260 8.71 -5.79 19.65
CA ALA A 260 8.21 -5.18 18.42
C ALA A 260 9.00 -3.93 18.00
N PHE A 261 9.99 -3.48 18.77
CA PHE A 261 10.79 -2.32 18.38
C PHE A 261 11.54 -2.63 17.08
N GLY A 262 11.44 -1.73 16.11
CA GLY A 262 11.94 -1.93 14.74
C GLY A 262 10.90 -2.49 13.75
N SER A 263 9.72 -2.92 14.22
CA SER A 263 8.61 -3.30 13.34
C SER A 263 7.99 -2.08 12.63
N THR A 264 7.41 -2.28 11.46
CA THR A 264 6.69 -1.23 10.73
C THR A 264 5.25 -1.11 11.21
N TYR A 265 4.81 0.10 11.57
CA TYR A 265 3.39 0.41 11.69
C TYR A 265 2.85 1.02 10.40
N SER A 266 1.59 0.74 10.10
CA SER A 266 0.86 1.31 8.97
C SER A 266 -0.59 1.58 9.38
N ILE A 267 -1.02 2.82 9.15
CA ILE A 267 -2.38 3.29 9.34
C ILE A 267 -2.91 3.75 7.98
N PRO A 268 -3.88 3.03 7.39
CA PRO A 268 -4.52 3.43 6.14
C PRO A 268 -5.22 4.79 6.24
N ALA A 269 -5.47 5.41 5.09
CA ALA A 269 -6.29 6.61 5.05
C ALA A 269 -7.74 6.26 5.39
N VAL A 270 -8.39 7.08 6.22
CA VAL A 270 -9.82 6.98 6.52
C VAL A 270 -10.54 8.20 5.98
N THR A 271 -11.59 7.99 5.18
CA THR A 271 -12.42 9.06 4.61
C THR A 271 -13.82 9.02 5.19
N VAL A 272 -14.29 10.15 5.70
CA VAL A 272 -15.63 10.31 6.28
C VAL A 272 -16.12 11.75 6.10
N ASN A 273 -17.37 11.93 5.67
CA ASN A 273 -17.99 13.26 5.48
C ASN A 273 -17.13 14.24 4.65
N GLY A 274 -16.44 13.75 3.61
CA GLY A 274 -15.56 14.57 2.75
C GLY A 274 -14.17 14.90 3.35
N MET A 275 -13.92 14.51 4.60
CA MET A 275 -12.62 14.61 5.27
C MET A 275 -11.83 13.31 5.09
N THR A 276 -10.50 13.40 5.00
CA THR A 276 -9.61 12.24 5.02
C THR A 276 -8.48 12.44 6.02
N PHE A 277 -8.23 11.45 6.88
CA PHE A 277 -7.12 11.43 7.82
C PHE A 277 -6.12 10.32 7.48
N GLY A 278 -4.82 10.58 7.59
CA GLY A 278 -3.78 9.64 7.15
C GLY A 278 -3.65 9.60 5.61
N PRO A 279 -2.98 8.60 5.00
CA PRO A 279 -2.33 7.48 5.65
C PRO A 279 -1.08 7.93 6.42
N THR A 280 -0.60 7.09 7.33
CA THR A 280 0.72 7.28 7.97
C THR A 280 1.38 5.94 8.24
N SER A 281 2.71 5.89 8.15
CA SER A 281 3.50 4.68 8.39
C SER A 281 4.89 5.04 8.87
N GLY A 282 5.52 4.13 9.61
CA GLY A 282 6.88 4.32 10.10
C GLY A 282 7.33 3.13 10.94
N THR A 283 8.36 3.34 11.76
CA THR A 283 8.92 2.31 12.63
C THR A 283 8.41 2.50 14.06
N PHE A 284 7.92 1.42 14.68
CA PHE A 284 7.61 1.40 16.10
C PHE A 284 8.93 1.33 16.88
N SER A 285 9.32 2.40 17.58
CA SER A 285 10.66 2.54 18.18
C SER A 285 10.66 2.64 19.71
N GLN A 286 9.49 2.86 20.32
CA GLN A 286 9.34 3.06 21.76
C GLN A 286 7.94 2.70 22.21
N ASN A 287 7.74 2.55 23.52
CA ASN A 287 6.43 2.28 24.11
C ASN A 287 6.17 3.22 25.31
N PRO A 288 5.11 4.05 25.29
CA PRO A 288 4.18 4.27 24.17
C PRO A 288 4.82 5.12 23.05
N MET A 289 4.29 4.98 21.84
CA MET A 289 4.65 5.81 20.69
C MET A 289 3.44 6.61 20.21
N THR A 290 3.60 7.91 20.05
CA THR A 290 2.54 8.78 19.52
C THR A 290 2.75 9.03 18.03
N ILE A 291 1.68 8.92 17.25
CA ILE A 291 1.67 9.22 15.82
C ILE A 291 0.55 10.22 15.49
N THR A 292 0.77 11.01 14.43
CA THR A 292 -0.19 12.03 13.98
C THR A 292 -0.69 11.71 12.57
N LEU A 293 -2.01 11.70 12.39
CA LEU A 293 -2.68 11.60 11.11
C LEU A 293 -3.13 13.01 10.70
N THR A 294 -2.54 13.55 9.65
CA THR A 294 -2.95 14.86 9.12
C THR A 294 -4.31 14.76 8.43
N GLY A 295 -5.17 15.76 8.66
CA GLY A 295 -6.47 15.88 8.01
C GLY A 295 -6.37 16.66 6.70
N ARG A 296 -7.14 16.24 5.69
CA ARG A 296 -7.35 16.94 4.41
C ARG A 296 -8.80 16.78 3.93
N GLY A 297 -9.15 17.45 2.84
CA GLY A 297 -10.49 17.41 2.25
C GLY A 297 -11.41 18.48 2.82
N THR A 298 -12.67 18.48 2.39
CA THR A 298 -13.66 19.52 2.74
C THR A 298 -14.88 18.85 3.36
N PRO A 299 -15.23 19.15 4.62
CA PRO A 299 -16.40 18.58 5.28
C PRO A 299 -17.70 18.95 4.56
N LEU A 300 -18.58 17.97 4.35
CA LEU A 300 -19.83 18.16 3.58
C LEU A 300 -21.02 18.56 4.45
N SER A 301 -21.08 18.09 5.69
CA SER A 301 -22.20 18.33 6.61
C SER A 301 -21.73 18.52 8.05
N GLY A 302 -22.50 19.28 8.84
CA GLY A 302 -22.22 19.53 10.24
C GLY A 302 -22.68 18.37 11.13
N GLY A 303 -22.03 18.17 12.27
CA GLY A 303 -22.37 17.11 13.21
C GLY A 303 -21.14 16.49 13.88
N VAL A 304 -21.35 15.29 14.45
CA VAL A 304 -20.30 14.49 15.07
C VAL A 304 -20.18 13.20 14.27
N PHE A 305 -19.00 12.95 13.72
CA PHE A 305 -18.76 11.84 12.80
C PHE A 305 -17.81 10.81 13.41
N PRO A 306 -18.19 9.52 13.47
CA PRO A 306 -17.29 8.48 13.91
C PRO A 306 -16.21 8.23 12.86
N VAL A 307 -14.94 8.35 13.26
CA VAL A 307 -13.75 8.02 12.48
C VAL A 307 -13.22 6.69 13.01
N ILE A 308 -13.29 5.65 12.19
CA ILE A 308 -12.80 4.31 12.52
C ILE A 308 -11.37 4.19 11.99
N ILE A 309 -10.41 4.04 12.89
CA ILE A 309 -8.99 3.97 12.56
C ILE A 309 -8.50 2.55 12.81
N THR A 310 -7.87 1.95 11.81
CA THR A 310 -7.35 0.59 11.84
C THR A 310 -5.84 0.58 11.64
N SER A 311 -5.16 -0.47 12.12
CA SER A 311 -3.72 -0.64 11.92
C SER A 311 -3.34 -2.07 11.54
N ASN A 312 -2.09 -2.27 11.12
CA ASN A 312 -1.46 -3.58 10.95
C ASN A 312 -0.96 -4.20 12.28
N GLY A 313 -1.24 -3.59 13.43
CA GLY A 313 -0.86 -4.13 14.74
C GLY A 313 -1.56 -5.46 15.04
N THR A 314 -0.82 -6.40 15.65
CA THR A 314 -1.36 -7.73 15.98
C THR A 314 -1.97 -7.82 17.38
N LEU A 315 -1.79 -6.82 18.23
CA LEU A 315 -2.41 -6.76 19.56
C LEU A 315 -3.76 -6.05 19.49
N SER A 316 -4.68 -6.41 20.41
CA SER A 316 -6.00 -5.81 20.50
C SER A 316 -6.01 -4.63 21.48
N PRO A 317 -6.70 -3.51 21.15
CA PRO A 317 -7.47 -3.31 19.93
C PRO A 317 -6.57 -2.86 18.76
N ASN A 318 -6.76 -3.47 17.58
CA ASN A 318 -6.11 -3.03 16.33
C ASN A 318 -6.98 -2.04 15.53
N SER A 319 -8.15 -1.71 16.07
CA SER A 319 -9.11 -0.74 15.54
C SER A 319 -9.70 0.09 16.69
N VAL A 320 -9.76 1.41 16.51
CA VAL A 320 -10.34 2.35 17.48
C VAL A 320 -11.27 3.32 16.77
N THR A 321 -12.37 3.68 17.43
CA THR A 321 -13.31 4.68 16.91
C THR A 321 -13.22 5.96 17.74
N MET A 322 -13.19 7.10 17.08
CA MET A 322 -13.27 8.40 17.74
C MET A 322 -14.32 9.28 17.06
N ASN A 323 -14.89 10.21 17.81
CA ASN A 323 -15.85 11.17 17.27
C ASN A 323 -15.13 12.47 16.86
N TYR A 324 -15.20 12.83 15.58
CA TYR A 324 -14.68 14.10 15.07
C TYR A 324 -15.83 15.09 14.86
N THR A 325 -15.69 16.29 15.43
CA THR A 325 -16.73 17.33 15.33
C THR A 325 -16.54 18.16 14.08
N VAL A 326 -17.62 18.40 13.35
CA VAL A 326 -17.70 19.33 12.23
C VAL A 326 -18.78 20.36 12.55
N ALA A 327 -18.42 21.64 12.60
CA ALA A 327 -19.35 22.73 12.85
C ALA A 327 -19.76 23.44 11.57
N SER A 328 -21.00 23.92 11.55
CA SER A 328 -21.44 24.91 10.56
C SER A 328 -20.60 26.20 10.70
N PRO A 329 -20.29 26.90 9.60
CA PRO A 329 -19.61 28.20 9.66
C PRO A 329 -20.47 29.25 10.37
N THR A 330 -19.89 30.42 10.64
CA THR A 330 -20.65 31.57 11.13
C THR A 330 -21.67 31.99 10.08
N LEU A 331 -22.96 31.94 10.42
CA LEU A 331 -24.05 32.29 9.50
C LEU A 331 -24.47 33.74 9.64
N ARG A 332 -24.88 34.37 8.54
CA ARG A 332 -25.45 35.71 8.49
C ARG A 332 -26.97 35.63 8.59
N LEU A 333 -27.50 36.14 9.69
CA LEU A 333 -28.94 36.29 9.91
C LEU A 333 -29.30 37.77 9.80
N VAL A 334 -30.23 38.09 8.90
CA VAL A 334 -30.85 39.41 8.83
C VAL A 334 -32.24 39.31 9.41
N ASP A 335 -32.49 40.07 10.46
CA ASP A 335 -33.81 40.24 11.04
C ASP A 335 -34.45 41.48 10.44
N PHE A 336 -35.55 41.31 9.72
CA PHE A 336 -36.14 42.33 8.87
C PHE A 336 -37.23 43.12 9.60
N ASN A 337 -37.14 44.44 9.54
CA ASN A 337 -38.05 45.41 10.15
C ASN A 337 -38.05 45.38 11.70
N GLY A 338 -36.85 45.21 12.30
CA GLY A 338 -36.60 45.00 13.73
C GLY A 338 -37.53 45.70 14.73
N GLY A 339 -37.80 45.05 15.88
CA GLY A 339 -38.72 45.53 16.91
C GLY A 339 -38.71 44.72 18.21
N GLY A 340 -39.80 44.71 18.98
CA GLY A 340 -39.91 44.00 20.28
C GLY A 340 -40.02 42.47 20.18
N TYR A 341 -40.31 41.94 18.98
CA TYR A 341 -40.58 40.52 18.69
C TYR A 341 -39.54 39.95 17.71
N SER A 342 -38.28 40.18 18.02
CA SER A 342 -37.19 40.21 17.05
C SER A 342 -36.13 39.16 17.37
N ALA A 343 -35.62 38.49 16.34
CA ALA A 343 -34.49 37.56 16.46
C ALA A 343 -33.16 38.28 16.73
N ASN A 344 -33.10 39.61 16.56
CA ASN A 344 -31.92 40.44 16.81
C ASN A 344 -31.85 41.03 18.23
N SER A 345 -32.80 40.72 19.11
CA SER A 345 -32.81 41.26 20.47
C SER A 345 -33.36 40.25 21.49
N GLY A 346 -33.21 40.59 22.78
CA GLY A 346 -33.76 39.82 23.88
C GLY A 346 -33.29 38.36 23.95
N GLU A 347 -34.21 37.51 24.36
CA GLU A 347 -34.02 36.11 24.74
C GLU A 347 -33.90 35.24 23.49
N ALA A 348 -34.54 35.61 22.38
CA ALA A 348 -34.39 34.95 21.09
C ALA A 348 -32.93 35.04 20.59
N LEU A 349 -32.33 36.24 20.68
CA LEU A 349 -30.91 36.44 20.37
C LEU A 349 -30.00 35.72 21.37
N ALA A 350 -30.31 35.80 22.68
CA ALA A 350 -29.51 35.16 23.72
C ALA A 350 -29.41 33.65 23.51
N LEU A 351 -30.53 33.00 23.15
CA LEU A 351 -30.58 31.56 22.89
C LEU A 351 -29.68 31.15 21.71
N ILE A 352 -29.71 31.88 20.59
CA ILE A 352 -28.92 31.54 19.40
C ILE A 352 -27.43 31.93 19.53
N LYS A 353 -27.10 32.87 20.42
CA LYS A 353 -25.70 33.26 20.71
C LYS A 353 -25.06 32.44 21.83
N ALA A 354 -25.82 31.65 22.58
CA ALA A 354 -25.27 30.82 23.64
C ALA A 354 -24.42 29.68 23.05
N ALA A 355 -23.14 29.60 23.42
CA ALA A 355 -22.22 28.56 22.92
C ALA A 355 -22.64 27.13 23.31
N ALA A 356 -23.39 26.96 24.40
CA ALA A 356 -23.98 25.67 24.78
C ALA A 356 -25.08 25.22 23.80
N ASN A 357 -25.73 26.18 23.13
CA ASN A 357 -26.81 25.92 22.19
C ASN A 357 -26.26 25.80 20.76
N PHE A 358 -25.53 26.83 20.32
CA PHE A 358 -24.89 26.91 19.00
C PHE A 358 -23.40 27.18 19.19
N GLY A 359 -22.59 26.12 19.15
CA GLY A 359 -21.16 26.23 19.42
C GLY A 359 -20.35 25.11 18.80
N THR A 360 -19.03 25.22 18.91
CA THR A 360 -18.06 24.29 18.32
C THR A 360 -17.67 23.15 19.25
N SER A 361 -18.12 23.18 20.51
CA SER A 361 -17.84 22.14 21.50
C SER A 361 -18.62 20.85 21.17
N ALA A 362 -18.04 19.70 21.52
CA ALA A 362 -18.74 18.41 21.50
C ALA A 362 -19.99 18.39 22.38
N SER A 363 -20.10 19.26 23.40
CA SER A 363 -21.28 19.41 24.25
C SER A 363 -22.35 20.38 23.73
N SER A 364 -22.07 21.19 22.70
CA SER A 364 -23.06 22.12 22.13
C SER A 364 -24.22 21.37 21.49
N LEU A 365 -25.47 21.82 21.67
CA LEU A 365 -26.64 21.15 21.09
C LEU A 365 -26.60 21.12 19.55
N VAL A 366 -26.21 22.24 18.94
CA VAL A 366 -26.00 22.40 17.50
C VAL A 366 -24.54 22.78 17.25
N LYS A 367 -23.89 22.05 16.33
CA LYS A 367 -22.49 22.31 15.95
C LYS A 367 -22.42 23.47 14.97
N ALA A 368 -22.11 24.66 15.46
CA ALA A 368 -22.01 25.88 14.65
C ALA A 368 -21.01 26.87 15.26
N GLN A 369 -20.35 27.68 14.44
CA GLN A 369 -19.54 28.81 14.91
C GLN A 369 -20.38 29.99 15.41
N GLY A 370 -21.70 29.95 15.17
CA GLY A 370 -22.67 30.94 15.65
C GLY A 370 -23.21 31.81 14.53
N PHE A 371 -23.67 33.01 14.89
CA PHE A 371 -24.38 33.91 13.98
C PHE A 371 -23.84 35.34 14.03
N THR A 372 -23.71 35.96 12.86
CA THR A 372 -23.67 37.41 12.73
C THR A 372 -25.08 37.90 12.46
N VAL A 373 -25.63 38.68 13.40
CA VAL A 373 -27.02 39.14 13.34
C VAL A 373 -27.07 40.63 13.03
N SER A 374 -27.85 41.02 12.04
CA SER A 374 -28.08 42.43 11.67
C SER A 374 -29.57 42.71 11.45
N ASN A 375 -29.92 43.99 11.32
CA ASN A 375 -31.27 44.46 11.04
C ASN A 375 -31.30 45.22 9.69
N SER A 376 -32.42 45.15 8.98
CA SER A 376 -32.65 45.88 7.73
C SER A 376 -34.11 46.29 7.60
N GLY A 377 -34.36 47.43 6.93
CA GLY A 377 -35.70 47.92 6.60
C GLY A 377 -36.01 47.94 5.09
N ASN A 378 -35.12 47.42 4.24
CA ASN A 378 -35.31 47.41 2.79
C ASN A 378 -35.16 45.98 2.21
N MET A 379 -36.25 45.41 1.72
CA MET A 379 -36.30 43.99 1.32
C MET A 379 -35.36 43.69 0.14
N ALA A 380 -35.36 44.56 -0.87
CA ALA A 380 -34.49 44.41 -2.05
C ALA A 380 -33.00 44.38 -1.69
N ASN A 381 -32.55 45.32 -0.85
CA ASN A 381 -31.17 45.35 -0.38
C ASN A 381 -30.82 44.12 0.46
N THR A 382 -31.77 43.66 1.29
CA THR A 382 -31.59 42.49 2.14
C THR A 382 -31.34 41.25 1.30
N VAL A 383 -32.23 40.96 0.34
CA VAL A 383 -32.10 39.82 -0.57
C VAL A 383 -30.82 39.93 -1.41
N ALA A 384 -30.50 41.13 -1.91
CA ALA A 384 -29.29 41.36 -2.69
C ALA A 384 -27.99 41.08 -1.91
N SER A 385 -27.99 41.28 -0.58
CA SER A 385 -26.85 40.97 0.28
C SER A 385 -26.64 39.46 0.55
N LYS A 386 -27.59 38.63 0.08
CA LYS A 386 -27.58 37.15 0.17
C LYS A 386 -27.24 36.62 1.58
N PRO A 387 -27.92 37.07 2.65
CA PRO A 387 -27.71 36.49 3.97
C PRO A 387 -28.03 34.99 3.94
N ASP A 388 -27.63 34.24 4.95
CA ASP A 388 -27.93 32.81 5.05
C ASP A 388 -29.38 32.58 5.49
N ILE A 389 -29.87 33.46 6.38
CA ILE A 389 -31.21 33.40 6.94
C ILE A 389 -31.81 34.81 6.95
N ILE A 390 -33.06 34.93 6.51
CA ILE A 390 -33.89 36.14 6.67
C ILE A 390 -35.04 35.80 7.62
N VAL A 391 -35.18 36.59 8.68
CA VAL A 391 -36.36 36.57 9.55
C VAL A 391 -37.23 37.76 9.18
N VAL A 392 -38.49 37.53 8.83
CA VAL A 392 -39.47 38.57 8.56
C VAL A 392 -40.51 38.51 9.67
N HIS A 393 -40.62 39.58 10.47
CA HIS A 393 -41.51 39.58 11.63
C HIS A 393 -42.56 40.72 11.58
N TYR A 394 -43.61 40.57 12.39
CA TYR A 394 -44.63 41.60 12.63
C TYR A 394 -44.01 42.86 13.29
N PRO A 395 -44.39 44.10 12.90
CA PRO A 395 -45.58 44.50 12.13
C PRO A 395 -45.37 44.67 10.62
N TYR A 396 -44.38 44.02 10.03
CA TYR A 396 -44.12 44.21 8.60
C TYR A 396 -45.22 43.62 7.71
N ASN A 397 -45.82 44.47 6.88
CA ASN A 397 -46.82 44.09 5.88
C ASN A 397 -46.17 43.96 4.51
N MET A 398 -45.64 42.77 4.24
CA MET A 398 -45.02 42.43 2.96
C MET A 398 -46.04 42.49 1.81
N ASN A 399 -45.68 43.14 0.70
CA ASN A 399 -46.47 43.13 -0.52
C ASN A 399 -46.05 41.99 -1.48
N THR A 400 -46.83 41.78 -2.55
CA THR A 400 -46.57 40.69 -3.52
C THR A 400 -45.23 40.83 -4.25
N ALA A 401 -44.76 42.05 -4.53
CA ALA A 401 -43.47 42.26 -5.21
C ALA A 401 -42.30 41.84 -4.30
N GLU A 402 -42.38 42.17 -3.01
CA GLU A 402 -41.42 41.75 -1.99
C GLU A 402 -41.46 40.23 -1.75
N ALA A 403 -42.65 39.62 -1.75
CA ALA A 403 -42.78 38.16 -1.67
C ALA A 403 -42.12 37.45 -2.88
N ASN A 404 -42.15 38.05 -4.07
CA ASN A 404 -41.41 37.54 -5.23
C ASN A 404 -39.89 37.66 -5.08
N LEU A 405 -39.38 38.70 -4.41
CA LEU A 405 -37.96 38.81 -4.08
C LEU A 405 -37.54 37.67 -3.13
N LEU A 406 -38.35 37.39 -2.10
CA LEU A 406 -38.11 36.27 -1.19
C LEU A 406 -38.26 34.90 -1.88
N LYS A 407 -39.17 34.76 -2.85
CA LYS A 407 -39.23 33.57 -3.69
C LYS A 407 -37.89 33.34 -4.41
N GLY A 408 -37.36 34.36 -5.09
CA GLY A 408 -36.08 34.25 -5.79
C GLY A 408 -34.91 33.93 -4.84
N TYR A 409 -34.94 34.48 -3.63
CA TYR A 409 -33.99 34.16 -2.57
C TYR A 409 -34.09 32.70 -2.09
N LEU A 410 -35.30 32.20 -1.87
CA LEU A 410 -35.56 30.79 -1.51
C LEU A 410 -35.10 29.83 -2.63
N ASP A 411 -35.41 30.15 -3.89
CA ASP A 411 -34.99 29.35 -5.05
C ASP A 411 -33.44 29.28 -5.15
N ALA A 412 -32.76 30.39 -4.80
CA ALA A 412 -31.30 30.44 -4.71
C ALA A 412 -30.73 29.62 -3.54
N GLY A 413 -31.56 29.13 -2.62
CA GLY A 413 -31.15 28.35 -1.44
C GLY A 413 -31.12 29.15 -0.14
N GLY A 414 -31.69 30.35 -0.12
CA GLY A 414 -31.84 31.14 1.11
C GLY A 414 -32.86 30.50 2.07
N VAL A 415 -32.79 30.86 3.36
CA VAL A 415 -33.75 30.41 4.36
C VAL A 415 -34.62 31.58 4.81
N VAL A 416 -35.95 31.43 4.79
CA VAL A 416 -36.89 32.45 5.24
C VAL A 416 -37.69 31.94 6.42
N LEU A 417 -37.68 32.71 7.51
CA LEU A 417 -38.54 32.51 8.67
C LEU A 417 -39.57 33.65 8.68
N TYR A 418 -40.84 33.34 8.48
CA TYR A 418 -41.90 34.35 8.36
C TYR A 418 -42.88 34.27 9.52
N PHE A 419 -42.86 35.28 10.38
CA PHE A 419 -43.66 35.37 11.59
C PHE A 419 -44.59 36.58 11.49
N THR A 420 -45.90 36.36 11.46
CA THR A 420 -46.83 37.47 11.25
C THR A 420 -48.21 37.18 11.82
N GLU A 421 -48.81 38.22 12.37
CA GLU A 421 -50.22 38.29 12.79
C GLU A 421 -51.03 39.27 11.93
N SER A 422 -50.49 39.77 10.80
CA SER A 422 -51.17 40.69 9.90
C SER A 422 -52.42 40.04 9.27
N GLY A 423 -53.60 40.20 9.89
CA GLY A 423 -54.81 39.43 9.59
C GLY A 423 -55.55 39.81 8.30
N ASN A 424 -54.92 39.66 7.12
CA ASN A 424 -55.55 39.91 5.82
C ASN A 424 -55.26 38.82 4.78
N THR A 425 -55.90 38.90 3.61
CA THR A 425 -55.71 37.96 2.48
C THR A 425 -54.32 38.02 1.85
N GLN A 426 -53.54 39.08 2.09
CA GLN A 426 -52.20 39.26 1.53
C GLN A 426 -51.20 38.25 2.11
N VAL A 427 -51.36 37.81 3.37
CA VAL A 427 -50.43 36.82 3.96
C VAL A 427 -50.52 35.47 3.25
N ALA A 428 -51.73 34.99 2.95
CA ALA A 428 -51.90 33.77 2.16
C ALA A 428 -51.32 33.90 0.75
N LEU A 429 -51.50 35.06 0.10
CA LEU A 429 -50.91 35.35 -1.21
C LEU A 429 -49.37 35.35 -1.14
N ASN A 430 -48.78 35.93 -0.10
CA ASN A 430 -47.33 35.98 0.09
C ASN A 430 -46.74 34.58 0.32
N VAL A 431 -47.37 33.77 1.18
CA VAL A 431 -46.94 32.38 1.42
C VAL A 431 -47.05 31.57 0.14
N ALA A 432 -48.17 31.66 -0.58
CA ALA A 432 -48.33 30.98 -1.87
C ALA A 432 -47.25 31.42 -2.88
N THR A 433 -46.96 32.73 -2.95
CA THR A 433 -45.92 33.29 -3.83
C THR A 433 -44.54 32.74 -3.48
N MET A 434 -44.14 32.79 -2.20
CA MET A 434 -42.84 32.27 -1.76
C MET A 434 -42.70 30.76 -2.00
N MET A 435 -43.81 30.02 -1.92
CA MET A 435 -43.85 28.58 -2.24
C MET A 435 -43.96 28.28 -3.73
N GLY A 436 -44.11 29.30 -4.60
CA GLY A 436 -44.23 29.14 -6.04
C GLY A 436 -45.59 28.62 -6.52
N TYR A 437 -46.65 28.81 -5.73
CA TYR A 437 -48.01 28.42 -6.11
C TYR A 437 -48.83 29.58 -6.71
N PRO A 438 -49.85 29.28 -7.54
CA PRO A 438 -50.77 30.29 -8.08
C PRO A 438 -51.52 31.05 -6.99
N SER A 439 -51.91 32.30 -7.28
CA SER A 439 -52.74 33.10 -6.39
C SER A 439 -54.11 32.45 -6.16
N GLY A 440 -54.63 32.57 -4.93
CA GLY A 440 -55.95 32.04 -4.55
C GLY A 440 -55.97 30.56 -4.15
N ILE A 441 -54.85 29.83 -4.27
CA ILE A 441 -54.78 28.43 -3.79
C ILE A 441 -54.83 28.33 -2.27
N LEU A 442 -54.22 29.30 -1.59
CA LEU A 442 -54.23 29.39 -0.13
C LEU A 442 -55.25 30.43 0.32
N THR A 443 -55.95 30.12 1.39
CA THR A 443 -56.83 31.05 2.10
C THR A 443 -56.34 31.23 3.52
N ASN A 444 -56.42 32.46 4.04
CA ASN A 444 -56.11 32.78 5.42
C ASN A 444 -57.39 32.85 6.26
N SER A 445 -57.37 32.24 7.45
CA SER A 445 -58.41 32.39 8.47
C SER A 445 -57.83 33.13 9.67
N ASN A 446 -58.50 34.19 10.11
CA ASN A 446 -58.16 34.84 11.37
C ASN A 446 -58.55 33.91 12.53
N VAL A 447 -57.56 33.54 13.33
CA VAL A 447 -57.74 32.67 14.50
C VAL A 447 -58.09 33.51 15.71
N THR A 448 -59.14 33.11 16.42
CA THR A 448 -59.48 33.65 17.74
C THR A 448 -58.59 33.04 18.82
N GLN A 449 -58.11 33.90 19.71
CA GLN A 449 -57.22 33.65 20.85
C GLN A 449 -57.34 32.26 21.50
N ALA A 450 -56.24 31.51 21.50
CA ALA A 450 -55.98 30.43 22.46
C ALA A 450 -54.61 30.71 23.08
N ARG A 451 -54.55 30.98 24.40
CA ARG A 451 -53.28 31.31 25.07
C ARG A 451 -52.22 30.22 24.93
N VAL A 452 -52.64 28.96 24.77
CA VAL A 452 -51.76 27.80 24.58
C VAL A 452 -52.28 26.95 23.45
N GLU A 453 -51.43 26.70 22.46
CA GLU A 453 -51.72 25.83 21.32
C GLU A 453 -50.82 24.60 21.32
N ARG A 454 -51.39 23.44 20.99
CA ARG A 454 -50.68 22.15 21.05
C ARG A 454 -49.99 21.82 19.75
N PHE A 455 -48.80 21.24 19.88
CA PHE A 455 -48.11 20.68 18.72
C PHE A 455 -48.75 19.37 18.29
N ASN A 456 -48.84 19.19 16.97
CA ASN A 456 -49.16 17.91 16.35
C ASN A 456 -48.02 16.91 16.63
N ALA A 457 -48.37 15.64 16.81
CA ALA A 457 -47.38 14.57 16.93
C ALA A 457 -46.75 14.27 15.57
N VAL A 458 -45.64 14.94 15.24
CA VAL A 458 -44.94 14.81 13.96
C VAL A 458 -43.52 14.29 14.17
N SER A 459 -43.10 13.33 13.36
CA SER A 459 -41.72 12.84 13.35
C SER A 459 -40.83 13.72 12.46
N ASP A 460 -40.58 14.95 12.90
CA ASP A 460 -39.74 15.94 12.22
C ASP A 460 -38.80 16.64 13.22
N GLN A 461 -37.65 17.14 12.75
CA GLN A 461 -36.65 17.83 13.57
C GLN A 461 -37.16 19.10 14.26
N ILE A 462 -38.26 19.70 13.81
CA ILE A 462 -38.89 20.83 14.50
C ILE A 462 -39.54 20.37 15.81
N ILE A 463 -40.19 19.21 15.81
CA ILE A 463 -40.80 18.62 17.01
C ILE A 463 -39.77 17.83 17.82
N LYS A 464 -38.92 17.03 17.17
CA LYS A 464 -37.92 16.14 17.79
C LYS A 464 -36.51 16.67 17.57
N GLY A 465 -36.30 17.94 17.92
CA GLY A 465 -35.05 18.64 17.66
C GLY A 465 -34.09 18.65 18.85
N PRO A 466 -32.90 19.26 18.67
CA PRO A 466 -31.84 19.25 19.67
C PRO A 466 -32.17 20.06 20.93
N PHE A 467 -33.21 20.90 20.91
CA PHE A 467 -33.69 21.66 22.07
C PHE A 467 -34.83 20.96 22.83
N GLY A 468 -35.15 19.72 22.44
CA GLY A 468 -36.12 18.86 23.13
C GLY A 468 -37.21 18.33 22.22
N ASP A 469 -37.90 17.28 22.70
CA ASP A 469 -39.09 16.71 22.06
C ASP A 469 -40.33 17.50 22.48
N LEU A 470 -41.00 18.11 21.51
CA LEU A 470 -42.20 18.94 21.68
C LEU A 470 -43.51 18.14 21.56
N THR A 471 -43.45 16.82 21.39
CA THR A 471 -44.64 15.97 21.25
C THR A 471 -45.57 16.12 22.47
N GLY A 472 -46.82 16.54 22.23
CA GLY A 472 -47.82 16.74 23.29
C GLY A 472 -47.64 18.03 24.11
N LEU A 473 -46.58 18.80 23.86
CA LEU A 473 -46.35 20.10 24.49
C LEU A 473 -47.12 21.20 23.75
N GLY A 474 -47.11 22.40 24.33
CA GLY A 474 -47.74 23.57 23.73
C GLY A 474 -46.83 24.78 23.65
N TRP A 475 -47.11 25.63 22.66
CA TRP A 475 -46.54 26.98 22.52
C TRP A 475 -47.58 28.03 22.91
N GLU A 476 -47.11 29.22 23.29
CA GLU A 476 -47.93 30.35 23.72
C GLU A 476 -47.99 31.43 22.64
N ASP A 477 -49.21 31.95 22.45
CA ASP A 477 -49.51 33.13 21.67
C ASP A 477 -49.46 34.37 22.60
N ASP A 478 -48.92 35.50 22.14
CA ASP A 478 -48.64 36.66 23.00
C ASP A 478 -49.86 37.55 23.30
N GLY A 479 -51.03 37.19 22.76
CA GLY A 479 -52.32 37.78 23.13
C GLY A 479 -53.05 38.49 22.00
N GLY A 480 -52.48 38.49 20.78
CA GLY A 480 -53.15 38.86 19.53
C GLY A 480 -53.96 37.70 18.95
N GLY A 481 -54.75 37.97 17.91
CA GLY A 481 -55.22 36.87 17.05
C GLY A 481 -54.07 36.41 16.14
N GLY A 482 -54.36 35.58 15.14
CA GLY A 482 -53.29 35.22 14.21
C GLY A 482 -53.78 34.65 12.89
N ASN A 483 -52.83 34.24 12.09
CA ASN A 483 -53.03 33.67 10.77
C ASN A 483 -53.05 32.14 10.83
N ALA A 484 -54.01 31.52 10.15
CA ALA A 484 -54.01 30.10 9.87
C ALA A 484 -54.32 29.85 8.40
N MET A 485 -53.50 29.01 7.78
CA MET A 485 -53.52 28.77 6.34
C MET A 485 -54.29 27.50 5.99
N LYS A 486 -55.11 27.56 4.95
CA LYS A 486 -55.81 26.40 4.36
C LYS A 486 -55.53 26.30 2.86
N GLY A 487 -55.78 25.13 2.29
CA GLY A 487 -55.69 24.90 0.85
C GLY A 487 -54.32 24.45 0.36
N PHE A 488 -53.41 24.07 1.25
CA PHE A 488 -52.11 23.50 0.84
C PHE A 488 -52.31 22.26 -0.04
N PRO A 489 -51.59 22.16 -1.17
CA PRO A 489 -51.48 20.90 -1.89
C PRO A 489 -50.98 19.78 -0.97
N ALA A 490 -51.40 18.54 -1.24
CA ALA A 490 -51.00 17.40 -0.43
C ALA A 490 -49.46 17.29 -0.35
N GLY A 491 -48.91 17.24 0.87
CA GLY A 491 -47.47 17.14 1.10
C GLY A 491 -46.67 18.44 0.92
N ALA A 492 -47.32 19.59 0.66
CA ALA A 492 -46.63 20.87 0.48
C ALA A 492 -45.98 21.43 1.76
N VAL A 493 -46.49 21.03 2.92
CA VAL A 493 -46.02 21.48 4.23
C VAL A 493 -45.95 20.32 5.20
N VAL A 494 -45.07 20.46 6.20
CA VAL A 494 -45.13 19.69 7.44
C VAL A 494 -45.76 20.57 8.49
N ASP A 495 -46.92 20.16 8.99
CA ASP A 495 -47.77 20.94 9.88
C ASP A 495 -47.52 20.56 11.35
N TYR A 496 -47.07 21.53 12.13
CA TYR A 496 -46.72 21.35 13.54
C TYR A 496 -47.82 21.77 14.50
N ASN A 497 -48.81 22.54 14.04
CA ASN A 497 -49.94 22.95 14.86
C ASN A 497 -51.10 23.35 13.94
N THR A 498 -52.16 22.54 14.01
CA THR A 498 -53.42 22.79 13.33
C THR A 498 -54.48 23.27 14.30
N ASN A 499 -55.32 24.19 13.85
CA ASN A 499 -56.54 24.58 14.55
C ASN A 499 -57.74 24.66 13.59
N ALA A 500 -58.90 25.11 14.06
CA ALA A 500 -60.11 25.24 13.23
C ALA A 500 -59.92 26.15 12.00
N GLY A 501 -58.96 27.09 12.08
CA GLY A 501 -58.55 28.02 11.03
C GLY A 501 -57.53 27.45 10.03
N GLY A 502 -56.95 26.27 10.26
CA GLY A 502 -55.94 25.65 9.39
C GLY A 502 -54.56 25.52 10.06
N SER A 503 -53.50 25.50 9.25
CA SER A 503 -52.11 25.39 9.68
C SER A 503 -51.60 26.73 10.24
N ARG A 504 -51.20 26.79 11.51
CA ARG A 504 -50.58 28.00 12.10
C ARG A 504 -49.06 27.95 12.14
N VAL A 505 -48.50 26.77 12.40
CA VAL A 505 -47.05 26.57 12.50
C VAL A 505 -46.67 25.46 11.53
N PHE A 506 -45.87 25.78 10.53
CA PHE A 506 -45.46 24.80 9.54
C PHE A 506 -44.13 25.19 8.90
N ARG A 507 -43.49 24.20 8.28
CA ARG A 507 -42.46 24.45 7.27
C ARG A 507 -42.91 23.94 5.92
N ALA A 508 -42.47 24.58 4.86
CA ALA A 508 -42.61 24.04 3.52
C ALA A 508 -41.74 22.79 3.33
N THR A 509 -42.14 21.89 2.44
CA THR A 509 -41.35 20.71 2.04
C THR A 509 -40.44 20.98 0.85
N GLY A 510 -40.78 21.97 0.02
CA GLY A 510 -39.99 22.42 -1.13
C GLY A 510 -38.95 23.48 -0.75
N PRO A 511 -39.33 24.77 -0.66
CA PRO A 511 -38.41 25.82 -0.25
C PRO A 511 -38.08 25.77 1.25
N SER A 512 -36.95 26.36 1.65
CA SER A 512 -36.55 26.56 3.05
C SER A 512 -37.34 27.69 3.72
N LEU A 513 -38.66 27.55 3.76
CA LEU A 513 -39.61 28.48 4.37
C LEU A 513 -40.20 27.88 5.65
N PHE A 514 -40.11 28.62 6.75
CA PHE A 514 -40.84 28.34 8.00
C PHE A 514 -41.84 29.46 8.27
N PHE A 515 -43.03 29.10 8.73
CA PHE A 515 -44.10 30.05 9.03
C PHE A 515 -44.62 29.87 10.46
N VAL A 516 -44.84 31.00 11.13
CA VAL A 516 -45.63 31.08 12.37
C VAL A 516 -46.68 32.15 12.18
N GLY A 517 -47.95 31.75 12.33
CA GLY A 517 -49.11 32.63 12.19
C GLY A 517 -49.38 33.52 13.40
N ASP A 518 -48.38 33.72 14.26
CA ASP A 518 -48.36 34.70 15.32
C ASP A 518 -47.09 35.54 15.13
N GLY A 519 -47.23 36.86 15.23
CA GLY A 519 -46.12 37.79 15.14
C GLY A 519 -45.36 37.96 16.45
N GLY A 520 -46.04 37.75 17.58
CA GLY A 520 -45.52 38.01 18.91
C GLY A 520 -44.98 36.79 19.65
N TRP A 521 -45.04 35.59 19.06
CA TRP A 521 -44.60 34.35 19.71
C TRP A 521 -43.13 34.33 20.19
N LEU A 522 -42.28 35.22 19.67
CA LEU A 522 -40.90 35.43 20.12
C LEU A 522 -40.75 36.50 21.21
N ASN A 523 -41.84 36.95 21.83
CA ASN A 523 -41.81 37.94 22.91
C ASN A 523 -40.90 37.51 24.06
N ARG A 524 -40.21 38.49 24.64
CA ARG A 524 -39.29 38.38 25.77
C ARG A 524 -39.88 37.68 27.01
N ASN A 525 -41.20 37.79 27.20
CA ASN A 525 -41.91 37.14 28.31
C ASN A 525 -42.25 35.66 28.07
N LEU A 526 -42.12 35.17 26.82
CA LEU A 526 -42.45 33.81 26.40
C LEU A 526 -41.19 32.95 26.18
N LEU A 527 -40.02 33.56 26.27
CA LEU A 527 -38.70 32.95 26.09
C LEU A 527 -37.92 33.04 27.42
N SER A 528 -37.00 32.10 27.66
CA SER A 528 -36.19 32.07 28.88
C SER A 528 -34.70 32.03 28.56
N GLY A 529 -34.08 33.22 28.52
CA GLY A 529 -32.63 33.39 28.42
C GLY A 529 -31.96 32.42 27.45
N THR A 530 -30.99 31.64 27.95
CA THR A 530 -30.22 30.68 27.15
C THR A 530 -30.72 29.24 27.28
N THR A 531 -31.70 28.95 28.14
CA THR A 531 -32.14 27.58 28.45
C THR A 531 -33.52 27.32 27.87
N PRO A 532 -33.68 26.34 26.96
CA PRO A 532 -34.98 26.02 26.40
C PRO A 532 -35.95 25.51 27.48
N ILE A 533 -37.20 25.95 27.40
CA ILE A 533 -38.31 25.48 28.24
C ILE A 533 -39.12 24.44 27.47
N LEU A 534 -39.48 23.36 28.15
CA LEU A 534 -40.40 22.34 27.68
C LEU A 534 -41.60 22.31 28.63
N SER A 535 -42.78 22.68 28.13
CA SER A 535 -43.98 22.80 28.97
C SER A 535 -45.24 22.36 28.25
N ALA A 536 -46.03 21.55 28.93
CA ALA A 536 -47.36 21.16 28.50
C ALA A 536 -48.37 22.30 28.67
N ASN A 537 -48.13 23.30 29.51
CA ASN A 537 -49.11 24.34 29.83
C ASN A 537 -48.83 25.66 29.09
N GLY A 538 -48.13 25.59 27.96
CA GLY A 538 -47.59 26.77 27.28
C GLY A 538 -46.16 27.10 27.75
N GLY A 539 -45.39 27.79 26.90
CA GLY A 539 -44.03 28.23 27.21
C GLY A 539 -42.92 27.46 26.50
N SER A 540 -43.25 26.53 25.60
CA SER A 540 -42.22 25.81 24.81
C SER A 540 -41.64 26.63 23.64
N ASN A 541 -41.93 27.94 23.57
CA ASN A 541 -41.51 28.83 22.47
C ASN A 541 -39.99 28.88 22.32
N SER A 542 -39.25 28.82 23.44
CA SER A 542 -37.77 28.81 23.41
C SER A 542 -37.19 27.53 22.84
N ALA A 543 -37.76 26.37 23.19
CA ALA A 543 -37.38 25.09 22.59
C ALA A 543 -37.78 25.03 21.10
N LEU A 544 -38.97 25.52 20.74
CA LEU A 544 -39.42 25.63 19.35
C LEU A 544 -38.48 26.52 18.54
N TRP A 545 -38.12 27.70 19.05
CA TRP A 545 -37.17 28.61 18.42
C TRP A 545 -35.80 27.96 18.21
N GLY A 546 -35.27 27.28 19.23
CA GLY A 546 -34.03 26.52 19.11
C GLY A 546 -34.09 25.45 18.02
N ASN A 547 -35.18 24.67 17.96
CA ASN A 547 -35.37 23.64 16.92
C ASN A 547 -35.52 24.25 15.51
N ILE A 548 -36.25 25.36 15.36
CA ILE A 548 -36.35 26.10 14.10
C ILE A 548 -34.97 26.59 13.65
N MET A 549 -34.18 27.14 14.56
CA MET A 549 -32.85 27.64 14.23
C MET A 549 -31.85 26.52 13.94
N ALA A 550 -31.97 25.37 14.60
CA ALA A 550 -31.21 24.17 14.25
C ALA A 550 -31.53 23.69 12.83
N TRP A 551 -32.82 23.66 12.47
CA TRP A 551 -33.26 23.36 11.11
C TRP A 551 -32.73 24.38 10.10
N ALA A 552 -32.83 25.68 10.40
CA ALA A 552 -32.38 26.76 9.53
C ALA A 552 -30.87 26.69 9.28
N VAL A 553 -30.05 26.40 10.30
CA VAL A 553 -28.60 26.17 10.16
C VAL A 553 -28.32 25.01 9.19
N ASN A 554 -29.07 23.91 9.33
CA ASN A 554 -28.91 22.75 8.46
C ASN A 554 -29.26 23.09 6.99
N GLN A 555 -30.39 23.77 6.76
CA GLN A 555 -30.78 24.21 5.41
C GLN A 555 -29.74 25.17 4.81
N ALA A 556 -29.30 26.14 5.61
CA ALA A 556 -28.34 27.16 5.19
C ALA A 556 -26.95 26.59 4.88
N THR A 557 -26.57 25.41 5.38
CA THR A 557 -25.21 24.87 5.17
C THR A 557 -25.15 23.72 4.19
N THR A 558 -26.22 22.95 4.05
CA THR A 558 -26.26 21.80 3.13
C THR A 558 -26.69 22.16 1.72
N SER A 559 -27.56 23.16 1.57
CA SER A 559 -28.07 23.62 0.26
C SER A 559 -28.23 25.14 0.22
N GLY A 560 -27.51 25.85 1.09
CA GLY A 560 -27.66 27.28 1.28
C GLY A 560 -27.15 28.13 0.13
N ILE A 561 -27.70 29.34 0.03
CA ILE A 561 -27.35 30.32 -1.01
C ILE A 561 -25.85 30.65 -1.11
N ASN A 562 -25.10 30.54 -0.02
CA ASN A 562 -23.66 30.81 0.04
C ASN A 562 -22.79 29.53 -0.02
N TYR A 563 -23.41 28.36 -0.14
CA TYR A 563 -22.76 27.07 0.09
C TYR A 563 -23.10 26.00 -0.95
N LYS A 564 -24.04 26.27 -1.87
CA LYS A 564 -24.23 25.43 -3.05
C LYS A 564 -22.93 25.37 -3.87
N PRO A 565 -22.49 24.19 -4.33
CA PRO A 565 -21.48 24.12 -5.38
C PRO A 565 -21.97 24.95 -6.57
N ALA A 566 -21.10 25.76 -7.18
CA ALA A 566 -21.43 26.40 -8.43
C ALA A 566 -21.88 25.32 -9.43
N GLN A 567 -23.13 25.38 -9.87
CA GLN A 567 -23.66 24.48 -10.90
C GLN A 567 -23.07 24.80 -12.26
#